data_AF-U5LGC7-F1
#
_entry.id   AF-U5LGC7-F1
#
_cell.length_a   1.000
_cell.length_b   1.000
_cell.length_c   1.000
_cell.angle_alpha   90.00
_cell.angle_beta   90.00
_cell.angle_gamma   90.00
#
_symmetry.space_group_name_H-M   'P 1'
#
loop_
_entity.id
_entity.type
_entity.pdbx_description
1 polymer ?
#
loop_
_entity_poly.entity_id
_entity_poly.type
_entity_poly.pdbx_seq_one_letter_code
_entity_poly.pdbx_strand_id
1 'polypeptide(L)'
;MKRLLSKLLIAVMVFAILPVSSAFASSQQEQIAAIAKDNLGVPYKYGGTAPSGFDCSGFLFYVFGKVGITLPRVSADQYNVGTPVSKSDLAVGDLVFFEKTYDKAGITHSGIYIGDNQFISATTSSGIKIDSLSSTYWGPKFAGAKRVVAAAAASQQYTDLDANHPAYAAVNALSSQNIIKGFENSTFLPENPVTRGQAAAIINRVLKKDASSLNAFKDVSPNYQFANDIAAIRESGIITGFADGTFRPNSNMTRAEMAVIIQRAFNLKNKGVTAASTVYTDVSPGYWAFNAIMVMHQIDTTSIFGGSQYRSSSNATRAVFSAAIYNSMNNSR
;
A
#
# COMPACT_ATOMS: atom_id res chain seq x y z
N MET A 1 -18.08 -60.71 -35.79
CA MET A 1 -16.63 -60.46 -35.61
C MET A 1 -16.38 -58.95 -35.50
N LYS A 2 -15.78 -58.53 -34.37
CA LYS A 2 -14.83 -57.40 -34.15
C LYS A 2 -15.25 -56.01 -34.72
N ARG A 3 -15.80 -55.07 -33.94
CA ARG A 3 -15.16 -54.12 -32.97
C ARG A 3 -13.81 -53.56 -33.42
N LEU A 4 -13.64 -52.23 -33.36
CA LEU A 4 -12.43 -51.40 -33.07
C LEU A 4 -12.54 -50.07 -33.87
N LEU A 5 -12.27 -48.85 -33.38
CA LEU A 5 -12.06 -48.28 -32.05
C LEU A 5 -12.00 -46.75 -32.23
N SER A 6 -12.64 -45.99 -31.34
CA SER A 6 -12.56 -44.53 -31.23
C SER A 6 -11.14 -44.04 -31.00
N LYS A 7 -10.77 -42.90 -31.60
CA LYS A 7 -9.62 -42.09 -31.15
C LYS A 7 -10.05 -40.64 -30.95
N LEU A 8 -10.40 -40.36 -29.71
CA LEU A 8 -10.51 -39.03 -29.12
C LEU A 8 -9.07 -38.57 -28.82
N LEU A 9 -8.60 -37.49 -29.47
CA LEU A 9 -7.37 -36.82 -29.06
C LEU A 9 -7.69 -35.96 -27.83
N ILE A 10 -7.37 -36.45 -26.64
CA ILE A 10 -7.26 -35.63 -25.43
C ILE A 10 -5.82 -35.12 -25.40
N ALA A 11 -5.62 -33.85 -25.74
CA ALA A 11 -4.38 -33.15 -25.45
C ALA A 11 -4.32 -32.90 -23.94
N VAL A 12 -3.69 -33.80 -23.19
CA VAL A 12 -3.36 -33.57 -21.79
C VAL A 12 -2.16 -32.64 -21.74
N MET A 13 -2.43 -31.34 -21.62
CA MET A 13 -1.40 -30.34 -21.30
C MET A 13 -1.14 -30.43 -19.79
N VAL A 14 -0.19 -31.27 -19.41
CA VAL A 14 0.32 -31.33 -18.03
C VAL A 14 1.12 -30.05 -17.78
N PHE A 15 0.45 -29.02 -17.25
CA PHE A 15 1.15 -27.89 -16.65
C PHE A 15 1.63 -28.33 -15.27
N ALA A 16 2.93 -28.63 -15.16
CA ALA A 16 3.57 -28.86 -13.87
C ALA A 16 3.48 -27.57 -13.06
N ILE A 17 2.58 -27.54 -12.07
CA ILE A 17 2.49 -26.45 -11.08
C ILE A 17 3.68 -26.63 -10.13
N LEU A 18 4.82 -26.02 -10.46
CA LEU A 18 5.85 -25.78 -9.47
C LEU A 18 5.37 -24.61 -8.59
N PRO A 19 5.50 -24.70 -7.25
CA PRO A 19 5.25 -23.56 -6.40
C PRO A 19 6.38 -22.56 -6.65
N VAL A 20 6.10 -21.52 -7.44
CA VAL A 20 6.98 -20.36 -7.51
C VAL A 20 6.84 -19.63 -6.18
N SER A 21 7.71 -19.95 -5.23
CA SER A 21 7.96 -19.10 -4.08
C SER A 21 8.67 -17.85 -4.59
N SER A 22 7.89 -16.86 -5.05
CA SER A 22 8.40 -15.54 -5.39
C SER A 22 8.76 -14.82 -4.09
N ALA A 23 10.03 -14.91 -3.70
CA ALA A 23 10.59 -14.01 -2.71
C ALA A 23 10.37 -12.57 -3.20
N PHE A 24 9.55 -11.82 -2.49
CA PHE A 24 9.18 -10.45 -2.86
C PHE A 24 10.45 -9.57 -2.87
N ALA A 25 10.79 -8.99 -4.02
CA ALA A 25 11.75 -7.89 -4.05
C ALA A 25 11.17 -6.70 -3.27
N SER A 26 11.87 -6.24 -2.24
CA SER A 26 11.51 -5.07 -1.41
C SER A 26 11.48 -3.78 -2.24
N SER A 27 10.58 -2.85 -1.93
CA SER A 27 10.54 -1.53 -2.61
C SER A 27 11.84 -0.74 -2.38
N GLN A 28 12.18 0.19 -3.27
CA GLN A 28 13.42 0.98 -3.14
C GLN A 28 13.42 1.80 -1.83
N GLN A 29 12.25 2.30 -1.41
CA GLN A 29 12.06 2.98 -0.12
C GLN A 29 12.27 2.03 1.07
N GLU A 30 11.78 0.79 1.00
CA GLU A 30 12.02 -0.23 2.03
C GLU A 30 13.50 -0.59 2.11
N GLN A 31 14.20 -0.68 0.97
CA GLN A 31 15.64 -0.91 0.92
C GLN A 31 16.41 0.25 1.54
N ILE A 32 16.07 1.51 1.22
CA ILE A 32 16.68 2.69 1.83
C ILE A 32 16.54 2.65 3.35
N ALA A 33 15.33 2.39 3.85
CA ALA A 33 15.06 2.33 5.28
C ALA A 33 15.79 1.15 5.96
N ALA A 34 15.85 -0.02 5.32
CA ALA A 34 16.57 -1.17 5.82
C ALA A 34 18.08 -0.89 5.91
N ILE A 35 18.70 -0.42 4.83
CA ILE A 35 20.12 -0.08 4.79
C ILE A 35 20.44 1.03 5.81
N ALA A 36 19.57 2.04 5.95
CA ALA A 36 19.75 3.07 6.96
C ALA A 36 19.74 2.50 8.39
N LYS A 37 18.83 1.56 8.69
CA LYS A 37 18.73 0.88 9.99
C LYS A 37 19.90 -0.07 10.26
N ASP A 38 20.42 -0.74 9.24
CA ASP A 38 21.60 -1.63 9.35
C ASP A 38 22.87 -0.88 9.78
N ASN A 39 22.89 0.45 9.63
CA ASN A 39 24.03 1.29 10.02
C ASN A 39 23.83 1.98 11.38
N LEU A 40 22.78 1.65 12.13
CA LEU A 40 22.57 2.22 13.48
C LEU A 40 23.80 1.97 14.38
N GLY A 41 24.19 3.01 15.12
CA GLY A 41 25.34 2.99 16.01
C GLY A 41 26.70 3.19 15.33
N VAL A 42 26.78 3.22 14.00
CA VAL A 42 28.05 3.55 13.32
C VAL A 42 28.52 4.95 13.75
N PRO A 43 29.78 5.12 14.20
CA PRO A 43 30.26 6.39 14.77
C PRO A 43 30.17 7.56 13.80
N TYR A 44 30.05 8.77 14.36
CA TYR A 44 30.21 9.99 13.56
C TYR A 44 31.68 10.18 13.19
N LYS A 45 31.94 10.51 11.93
CA LYS A 45 33.25 10.91 11.41
C LYS A 45 33.07 12.02 10.39
N TYR A 46 33.61 13.20 10.67
CA TYR A 46 33.58 14.33 9.74
C TYR A 46 34.18 13.93 8.39
N GLY A 47 33.46 14.18 7.29
CA GLY A 47 33.84 13.75 5.94
C GLY A 47 33.58 12.27 5.63
N GLY A 48 33.19 11.45 6.62
CA GLY A 48 33.05 10.00 6.48
C GLY A 48 31.90 9.55 5.58
N THR A 49 32.13 8.49 4.79
CA THR A 49 31.22 7.95 3.76
C THR A 49 31.09 6.43 3.79
N ALA A 50 31.57 5.77 4.86
CA ALA A 50 31.61 4.31 4.95
C ALA A 50 31.30 3.82 6.37
N PRO A 51 30.96 2.53 6.59
CA PRO A 51 30.63 1.97 7.91
C PRO A 51 31.71 2.09 9.00
N SER A 52 32.93 2.54 8.65
CA SER A 52 33.95 2.96 9.62
C SER A 52 33.65 4.30 10.30
N GLY A 53 32.66 5.05 9.79
CA GLY A 53 32.18 6.31 10.32
C GLY A 53 31.60 7.22 9.24
N PHE A 54 30.51 7.91 9.58
CA PHE A 54 29.78 8.79 8.66
C PHE A 54 29.65 10.21 9.19
N ASP A 55 29.56 11.20 8.30
CA ASP A 55 28.84 12.43 8.62
C ASP A 55 27.43 12.42 8.00
N CYS A 56 26.63 13.46 8.25
CA CYS A 56 25.23 13.48 7.85
C CYS A 56 25.03 13.29 6.34
N SER A 57 25.78 14.01 5.51
CA SER A 57 25.65 13.93 4.06
C SER A 57 26.35 12.70 3.48
N GLY A 58 27.37 12.17 4.15
CA GLY A 58 28.09 10.96 3.76
C GLY A 58 27.30 9.69 4.06
N PHE A 59 26.49 9.72 5.12
CA PHE A 59 25.50 8.69 5.41
C PHE A 59 24.44 8.60 4.30
N LEU A 60 23.85 9.74 3.91
CA LEU A 60 22.91 9.81 2.79
C LEU A 60 23.56 9.33 1.48
N PHE A 61 24.76 9.84 1.17
CA PHE A 61 25.53 9.41 0.00
C PHE A 61 25.69 7.88 -0.05
N TYR A 62 26.06 7.27 1.07
CA TYR A 62 26.25 5.83 1.17
C TYR A 62 24.95 5.03 1.00
N VAL A 63 23.90 5.37 1.76
CA VAL A 63 22.63 4.64 1.74
C VAL A 63 21.99 4.71 0.36
N PHE A 64 21.92 5.90 -0.24
CA PHE A 64 21.30 6.09 -1.55
C PHE A 64 22.15 5.48 -2.68
N GLY A 65 23.48 5.51 -2.56
CA GLY A 65 24.37 4.84 -3.50
C GLY A 65 24.16 3.32 -3.56
N LYS A 66 23.82 2.69 -2.43
CA LYS A 66 23.51 1.25 -2.36
C LYS A 66 22.23 0.85 -3.09
N VAL A 67 21.33 1.80 -3.33
CA VAL A 67 20.10 1.60 -4.12
C VAL A 67 20.18 2.25 -5.51
N GLY A 68 21.38 2.61 -5.97
CA GLY A 68 21.62 3.14 -7.31
C GLY A 68 21.29 4.63 -7.49
N ILE A 69 21.11 5.40 -6.40
CA ILE A 69 20.87 6.84 -6.45
C ILE A 69 22.14 7.59 -6.06
N THR A 70 22.69 8.34 -7.00
CA THR A 70 23.88 9.18 -6.76
C THR A 70 23.45 10.52 -6.18
N LEU A 71 23.81 10.76 -4.92
CA LEU A 71 23.65 12.07 -4.29
C LEU A 71 24.96 12.87 -4.32
N PRO A 72 24.89 14.22 -4.38
CA PRO A 72 26.05 15.05 -4.11
C PRO A 72 26.63 14.75 -2.72
N ARG A 73 27.94 14.96 -2.54
CA ARG A 73 28.58 14.70 -1.25
C ARG A 73 28.14 15.69 -0.16
N VAL A 74 27.76 16.91 -0.51
CA VAL A 74 27.51 18.00 0.47
C VAL A 74 26.02 18.16 0.73
N SER A 75 25.62 18.34 2.00
CA SER A 75 24.21 18.46 2.42
C SER A 75 23.48 19.64 1.75
N ALA A 76 24.14 20.77 1.55
CA ALA A 76 23.59 21.92 0.85
C ALA A 76 23.27 21.60 -0.63
N ASP A 77 24.14 20.84 -1.31
CA ASP A 77 23.91 20.41 -2.68
C ASP A 77 22.82 19.33 -2.76
N GLN A 78 22.79 18.40 -1.79
CA GLN A 78 21.72 17.42 -1.64
C GLN A 78 20.35 18.08 -1.51
N TYR A 79 20.27 19.24 -0.86
CA TYR A 79 19.02 19.99 -0.74
C TYR A 79 18.50 20.56 -2.07
N ASN A 80 19.37 20.68 -3.07
CA ASN A 80 19.01 21.14 -4.41
C ASN A 80 18.65 19.99 -5.38
N VAL A 81 18.69 18.74 -4.92
CA VAL A 81 18.38 17.56 -5.73
C VAL A 81 17.02 16.97 -5.34
N GLY A 82 16.25 16.52 -6.34
CA GLY A 82 14.94 15.89 -6.15
C GLY A 82 13.77 16.86 -6.06
N THR A 83 12.58 16.31 -5.83
CA THR A 83 11.32 17.06 -5.73
C THR A 83 11.12 17.57 -4.29
N PRO A 84 10.77 18.84 -4.07
CA PRO A 84 10.38 19.33 -2.74
C PRO A 84 9.18 18.56 -2.17
N VAL A 85 9.23 18.23 -0.88
CA VAL A 85 8.14 17.54 -0.17
C VAL A 85 7.70 18.37 1.03
N SER A 86 6.39 18.52 1.19
CA SER A 86 5.82 19.19 2.37
C SER A 86 5.94 18.27 3.60
N LYS A 87 5.99 18.84 4.81
CA LYS A 87 6.11 18.03 6.03
C LYS A 87 4.96 17.03 6.22
N SER A 88 3.75 17.35 5.74
CA SER A 88 2.58 16.46 5.81
C SER A 88 2.62 15.31 4.81
N ASP A 89 3.45 15.42 3.75
CA ASP A 89 3.52 14.45 2.65
C ASP A 89 4.80 13.59 2.71
N LEU A 90 5.49 13.62 3.85
CA LEU A 90 6.71 12.82 4.07
C LEU A 90 6.42 11.32 3.96
N ALA A 91 7.22 10.65 3.13
CA ALA A 91 7.19 9.22 2.91
C ALA A 91 8.57 8.61 3.23
N VAL A 92 8.57 7.35 3.65
CA VAL A 92 9.80 6.61 3.96
C VAL A 92 10.80 6.73 2.81
N GLY A 93 12.05 7.08 3.13
CA GLY A 93 13.11 7.30 2.14
C GLY A 93 13.22 8.74 1.64
N ASP A 94 12.37 9.67 2.08
CA ASP A 94 12.59 11.10 1.82
C ASP A 94 13.83 11.61 2.58
N LEU A 95 14.56 12.51 1.93
CA LEU A 95 15.64 13.26 2.56
C LEU A 95 15.03 14.39 3.40
N VAL A 96 15.45 14.50 4.66
CA VAL A 96 15.06 15.61 5.55
C VAL A 96 16.28 16.46 5.86
N PHE A 97 16.07 17.78 5.94
CA PHE A 97 17.15 18.76 6.08
C PHE A 97 16.87 19.72 7.23
N PHE A 98 17.94 20.18 7.87
CA PHE A 98 17.87 21.04 9.03
C PHE A 98 18.89 22.18 8.97
N GLU A 99 18.55 23.28 9.64
CA GLU A 99 19.38 24.47 9.82
C GLU A 99 19.73 24.68 11.29
N LYS A 100 20.76 25.50 11.55
CA LYS A 100 21.15 25.92 12.91
C LYS A 100 21.46 24.74 13.87
N THR A 101 22.01 23.63 13.37
CA THR A 101 22.56 22.57 14.24
C THR A 101 23.94 22.91 14.78
N TYR A 102 24.64 23.83 14.11
CA TYR A 102 25.84 24.54 14.56
C TYR A 102 25.86 25.95 13.95
N ASP A 103 26.81 26.78 14.36
CA ASP A 103 26.89 28.20 13.96
C ASP A 103 27.34 28.38 12.51
N LYS A 104 26.41 28.15 11.58
CA LYS A 104 26.57 28.35 10.14
C LYS A 104 25.20 28.59 9.50
N ALA A 105 25.16 29.51 8.54
CA ALA A 105 23.96 29.79 7.74
C ALA A 105 23.64 28.65 6.75
N GLY A 106 22.34 28.48 6.46
CA GLY A 106 21.82 27.47 5.53
C GLY A 106 21.82 26.05 6.11
N ILE A 107 21.70 25.05 5.21
CA ILE A 107 21.60 23.64 5.59
C ILE A 107 22.86 23.20 6.35
N THR A 108 22.65 22.77 7.58
CA THR A 108 23.72 22.33 8.51
C THR A 108 23.60 20.84 8.85
N HIS A 109 22.46 20.20 8.59
CA HIS A 109 22.30 18.77 8.83
C HIS A 109 21.31 18.12 7.87
N SER A 110 21.42 16.81 7.73
CA SER A 110 20.54 16.01 6.87
C SER A 110 20.33 14.61 7.44
N GLY A 111 19.22 13.98 7.04
CA GLY A 111 18.82 12.65 7.47
C GLY A 111 17.84 11.99 6.50
N ILE A 112 17.40 10.79 6.83
CA ILE A 112 16.47 9.96 6.03
C ILE A 112 15.21 9.76 6.85
N TYR A 113 14.06 10.15 6.31
CA TYR A 113 12.76 9.90 6.95
C TYR A 113 12.43 8.41 6.90
N ILE A 114 11.97 7.85 8.02
CA ILE A 114 11.71 6.41 8.17
C ILE A 114 10.28 6.08 8.60
N GLY A 115 9.36 7.04 8.50
CA GLY A 115 7.96 6.89 8.92
C GLY A 115 7.72 7.37 10.36
N ASP A 116 6.46 7.39 10.79
CA ASP A 116 6.05 7.68 12.17
C ASP A 116 6.66 8.95 12.78
N ASN A 117 6.85 10.00 11.97
CA ASN A 117 7.50 11.26 12.38
C ASN A 117 8.95 11.09 12.88
N GLN A 118 9.63 10.03 12.42
CA GLN A 118 11.01 9.67 12.76
C GLN A 118 11.95 9.78 11.55
N PHE A 119 13.22 10.05 11.82
CA PHE A 119 14.28 10.07 10.82
C PHE A 119 15.60 9.51 11.38
N ILE A 120 16.46 9.00 10.49
CA ILE A 120 17.80 8.50 10.82
C ILE A 120 18.85 9.50 10.34
N SER A 121 19.84 9.82 11.18
CA SER A 121 20.96 10.67 10.78
C SER A 121 22.24 10.40 11.58
N ALA A 122 23.38 10.87 11.08
CA ALA A 122 24.67 10.78 11.77
C ALA A 122 24.86 11.92 12.78
N THR A 123 24.82 11.61 14.08
CA THR A 123 24.96 12.59 15.17
C THR A 123 26.33 12.52 15.83
N THR A 124 26.91 13.67 16.19
CA THR A 124 28.23 13.72 16.83
C THR A 124 28.28 13.01 18.19
N SER A 125 27.16 12.93 18.91
CA SER A 125 27.09 12.34 20.25
C SER A 125 26.75 10.85 20.28
N SER A 126 26.15 10.29 19.23
CA SER A 126 25.65 8.91 19.26
C SER A 126 25.78 8.17 17.92
N GLY A 127 26.53 8.71 16.95
CA GLY A 127 26.66 8.12 15.62
C GLY A 127 25.33 8.12 14.86
N ILE A 128 25.14 7.15 13.97
CA ILE A 128 23.87 6.94 13.27
C ILE A 128 22.78 6.58 14.28
N LYS A 129 21.76 7.43 14.44
CA LYS A 129 20.64 7.17 15.34
C LYS A 129 19.30 7.62 14.75
N ILE A 130 18.22 7.12 15.35
CA ILE A 130 16.85 7.58 15.09
C ILE A 130 16.52 8.76 16.01
N ASP A 131 15.91 9.80 15.45
CA ASP A 131 15.36 10.95 16.15
C ASP A 131 13.93 11.25 15.67
N SER A 132 13.21 12.10 16.41
CA SER A 132 11.88 12.58 16.03
C SER A 132 11.89 13.99 15.46
N LEU A 133 11.14 14.21 14.37
CA LEU A 133 10.90 15.50 13.73
C LEU A 133 10.03 16.47 14.57
N SER A 134 9.42 15.99 15.67
CA SER A 134 8.70 16.83 16.63
C SER A 134 9.46 17.03 17.95
N SER A 135 10.69 16.54 18.07
CA SER A 135 11.49 16.79 19.26
C SER A 135 11.79 18.29 19.43
N THR A 136 11.98 18.72 20.69
CA THR A 136 12.31 20.12 21.02
C THR A 136 13.59 20.60 20.35
N TYR A 137 14.52 19.69 20.03
CA TYR A 137 15.75 20.03 19.34
C TYR A 137 15.57 20.09 17.81
N TRP A 138 14.97 19.07 17.18
CA TRP A 138 14.91 18.95 15.72
C TRP A 138 13.72 19.67 15.08
N GLY A 139 12.59 19.76 15.77
CA GLY A 139 11.38 20.41 15.26
C GLY A 139 11.61 21.86 14.81
N PRO A 140 12.17 22.74 15.67
CA PRO A 140 12.47 24.12 15.31
C PRO A 140 13.56 24.29 14.25
N LYS A 141 14.33 23.23 13.95
CA LYS A 141 15.44 23.25 13.01
C LYS A 141 15.09 22.69 11.64
N PHE A 142 13.90 22.12 11.47
CA PHE A 142 13.48 21.52 10.20
C PHE A 142 13.38 22.58 9.11
N ALA A 143 14.15 22.40 8.04
CA ALA A 143 14.27 23.37 6.95
C ALA A 143 13.48 22.95 5.72
N GLY A 144 13.34 21.65 5.48
CA GLY A 144 12.60 21.11 4.36
C GLY A 144 12.92 19.65 4.08
N ALA A 145 12.28 19.10 3.05
CA ALA A 145 12.49 17.74 2.61
C ALA A 145 12.55 17.63 1.08
N LYS A 146 13.27 16.60 0.60
CA LYS A 146 13.44 16.29 -0.81
C LYS A 146 13.19 14.81 -1.06
N ARG A 147 12.48 14.52 -2.14
CA ARG A 147 12.27 13.17 -2.66
C ARG A 147 13.15 12.94 -3.87
N VAL A 148 14.10 12.03 -3.73
CA VAL A 148 15.11 11.69 -4.76
C VAL A 148 14.92 10.30 -5.35
N VAL A 149 14.15 9.45 -4.66
CA VAL A 149 13.47 8.35 -5.33
C VAL A 149 12.48 8.99 -6.31
N ALA A 150 12.44 8.54 -7.55
CA ALA A 150 11.32 8.89 -8.41
C ALA A 150 10.04 8.60 -7.62
N ALA A 151 9.10 9.54 -7.60
CA ALA A 151 7.85 9.39 -6.86
C ALA A 151 6.97 8.32 -7.51
N ALA A 152 7.44 7.06 -7.62
CA ALA A 152 7.04 6.16 -8.70
C ALA A 152 6.62 7.00 -9.91
N ALA A 153 7.58 7.77 -10.48
CA ALA A 153 7.28 8.51 -11.70
C ALA A 153 6.57 7.52 -12.59
N ALA A 154 5.38 7.90 -13.01
CA ALA A 154 4.40 7.11 -13.72
C ALA A 154 4.98 6.57 -15.04
N SER A 155 6.03 5.74 -15.01
CA SER A 155 6.08 4.60 -15.88
C SER A 155 4.85 3.82 -15.48
N GLN A 156 3.84 3.87 -16.34
CA GLN A 156 2.65 3.08 -16.27
C GLN A 156 3.00 1.70 -15.70
N GLN A 157 2.77 1.49 -14.39
CA GLN A 157 3.23 0.31 -13.66
C GLN A 157 2.60 -0.95 -14.28
N TYR A 158 1.44 -0.74 -14.90
CA TYR A 158 0.66 -1.75 -15.55
C TYR A 158 0.29 -1.31 -16.97
N THR A 159 0.72 -2.09 -17.96
CA THR A 159 0.57 -1.80 -19.39
C THR A 159 -0.89 -1.72 -19.86
N ASP A 160 -1.81 -2.25 -19.05
CA ASP A 160 -3.25 -2.33 -19.29
C ASP A 160 -4.06 -1.38 -18.39
N LEU A 161 -3.41 -0.38 -17.78
CA LEU A 161 -4.08 0.64 -16.97
C LEU A 161 -3.73 2.05 -17.48
N ASP A 162 -4.61 2.63 -18.27
CA ASP A 162 -4.47 3.98 -18.84
C ASP A 162 -4.44 5.06 -17.75
N ALA A 163 -3.70 6.16 -17.97
CA ALA A 163 -3.59 7.28 -17.04
C ALA A 163 -4.93 7.99 -16.77
N ASN A 164 -5.86 7.97 -17.73
CA ASN A 164 -7.21 8.51 -17.58
C ASN A 164 -8.19 7.52 -16.96
N HIS A 165 -7.77 6.29 -16.67
CA HIS A 165 -8.62 5.32 -16.02
C HIS A 165 -9.00 5.81 -14.61
N PRO A 166 -10.29 5.78 -14.20
CA PRO A 166 -10.72 6.29 -12.88
C PRO A 166 -9.93 5.71 -11.69
N ALA A 167 -9.56 4.43 -11.77
CA ALA A 167 -8.77 3.76 -10.74
C ALA A 167 -7.25 3.97 -10.85
N TYR A 168 -6.73 4.74 -11.82
CA TYR A 168 -5.28 4.86 -12.07
C TYR A 168 -4.51 5.30 -10.83
N ALA A 169 -4.92 6.41 -10.21
CA ALA A 169 -4.29 6.94 -9.01
C ALA A 169 -4.35 5.94 -7.83
N ALA A 170 -5.53 5.33 -7.63
CA ALA A 170 -5.74 4.36 -6.57
C ALA A 170 -4.84 3.12 -6.73
N VAL A 171 -4.78 2.57 -7.94
CA VAL A 171 -4.00 1.36 -8.21
C VAL A 171 -2.51 1.61 -8.03
N ASN A 172 -1.98 2.73 -8.52
CA ASN A 172 -0.58 3.07 -8.37
C ASN A 172 -0.22 3.35 -6.89
N ALA A 173 -1.08 4.09 -6.17
CA ALA A 173 -0.86 4.40 -4.76
C ALA A 173 -0.90 3.16 -3.85
N LEU A 174 -1.79 2.21 -4.11
CA LEU A 174 -1.86 0.97 -3.35
C LEU A 174 -0.75 -0.01 -3.74
N SER A 175 -0.33 0.00 -5.00
CA SER A 175 0.78 -0.84 -5.46
C SER A 175 2.12 -0.39 -4.89
N SER A 176 2.37 0.93 -4.80
CA SER A 176 3.59 1.48 -4.17
C SER A 176 3.68 1.18 -2.67
N GLN A 177 2.54 0.97 -2.02
CA GLN A 177 2.44 0.56 -0.61
C GLN A 177 2.44 -0.96 -0.43
N ASN A 178 2.66 -1.73 -1.50
CA ASN A 178 2.59 -3.20 -1.48
C ASN A 178 1.23 -3.76 -1.00
N ILE A 179 0.14 -2.98 -1.08
CA ILE A 179 -1.22 -3.39 -0.69
C ILE A 179 -1.85 -4.26 -1.77
N ILE A 180 -1.66 -3.88 -3.03
CA ILE A 180 -2.09 -4.65 -4.20
C ILE A 180 -0.90 -4.89 -5.13
N LYS A 181 -1.03 -5.89 -6.02
CA LYS A 181 -0.02 -6.23 -7.01
C LYS A 181 -0.69 -6.61 -8.33
N GLY A 182 -0.04 -6.30 -9.44
CA GLY A 182 -0.36 -6.87 -10.75
C GLY A 182 0.33 -8.22 -10.96
N PHE A 183 0.43 -8.60 -12.22
CA PHE A 183 0.94 -9.87 -12.68
C PHE A 183 2.36 -9.72 -13.24
N GLU A 184 3.07 -10.84 -13.40
CA GLU A 184 4.48 -10.88 -13.83
C GLU A 184 4.72 -10.24 -15.21
N ASN A 185 3.70 -10.23 -16.08
CA ASN A 185 3.72 -9.60 -17.40
C ASN A 185 3.43 -8.09 -17.39
N SER A 186 3.60 -7.44 -16.24
CA SER A 186 3.32 -6.00 -16.06
C SER A 186 1.86 -5.62 -16.37
N THR A 187 0.89 -6.49 -16.12
CA THR A 187 -0.55 -6.16 -16.22
C THR A 187 -1.19 -6.07 -14.84
N PHE A 188 -2.25 -5.28 -14.70
CA PHE A 188 -3.08 -5.20 -13.50
C PHE A 188 -4.37 -5.98 -13.64
N LEU A 189 -4.92 -6.11 -14.85
CA LEU A 189 -6.25 -6.63 -15.17
C LEU A 189 -7.36 -5.90 -14.41
N PRO A 190 -7.56 -4.58 -14.64
CA PRO A 190 -8.47 -3.74 -13.83
C PRO A 190 -9.91 -4.25 -13.79
N GLU A 191 -10.38 -4.85 -14.88
CA GLU A 191 -11.77 -5.33 -15.02
C GLU A 191 -11.99 -6.76 -14.53
N ASN A 192 -10.93 -7.48 -14.14
CA ASN A 192 -11.10 -8.82 -13.59
C ASN A 192 -11.76 -8.77 -12.20
N PRO A 193 -12.69 -9.68 -11.90
CA PRO A 193 -13.34 -9.74 -10.61
C PRO A 193 -12.36 -10.14 -9.50
N VAL A 194 -12.60 -9.64 -8.29
CA VAL A 194 -11.86 -10.01 -7.09
C VAL A 194 -12.60 -11.12 -6.36
N THR A 195 -11.88 -12.20 -5.98
CA THR A 195 -12.46 -13.24 -5.14
C THR A 195 -12.58 -12.78 -3.69
N ARG A 196 -13.49 -13.38 -2.93
CA ARG A 196 -13.68 -13.05 -1.51
C ARG A 196 -12.42 -13.27 -0.68
N GLY A 197 -11.63 -14.31 -0.98
CA GLY A 197 -10.34 -14.56 -0.34
C GLY A 197 -9.29 -13.48 -0.68
N GLN A 198 -9.19 -13.08 -1.94
CA GLN A 198 -8.30 -11.98 -2.35
C GLN A 198 -8.67 -10.66 -1.68
N ALA A 199 -9.97 -10.36 -1.58
CA ALA A 199 -10.45 -9.17 -0.91
C ALA A 199 -10.11 -9.15 0.58
N ALA A 200 -10.27 -10.29 1.27
CA ALA A 200 -9.88 -10.43 2.66
C ALA A 200 -8.39 -10.16 2.86
N ALA A 201 -7.54 -10.74 2.00
CA ALA A 201 -6.10 -10.54 2.03
C ALA A 201 -5.71 -9.07 1.78
N ILE A 202 -6.31 -8.41 0.79
CA ILE A 202 -6.03 -6.99 0.50
C ILE A 202 -6.45 -6.10 1.68
N ILE A 203 -7.64 -6.31 2.26
CA ILE A 203 -8.09 -5.57 3.44
C ILE A 203 -7.13 -5.78 4.60
N ASN A 204 -6.77 -7.04 4.91
CA ASN A 204 -5.89 -7.33 6.04
C ASN A 204 -4.47 -6.81 5.83
N ARG A 205 -4.01 -6.64 4.59
CA ARG A 205 -2.73 -5.99 4.29
C ARG A 205 -2.68 -4.53 4.73
N VAL A 206 -3.83 -3.86 4.71
CA VAL A 206 -4.00 -2.50 5.24
C VAL A 206 -4.12 -2.52 6.76
N LEU A 207 -4.94 -3.42 7.31
CA LEU A 207 -5.24 -3.45 8.74
C LEU A 207 -4.15 -4.10 9.60
N LYS A 208 -3.29 -4.92 8.99
CA LYS A 208 -2.17 -5.66 9.60
C LYS A 208 -2.57 -6.40 10.87
N LYS A 209 -3.66 -7.18 10.78
CA LYS A 209 -4.17 -7.97 11.90
C LYS A 209 -3.73 -9.42 11.78
N ASP A 210 -3.59 -10.07 12.93
CA ASP A 210 -3.31 -11.49 13.04
C ASP A 210 -4.49 -12.22 13.66
N ALA A 211 -4.66 -13.48 13.25
CA ALA A 211 -5.69 -14.35 13.79
C ALA A 211 -5.16 -15.15 14.98
N SER A 212 -6.01 -15.32 16.00
CA SER A 212 -5.73 -16.24 17.10
C SER A 212 -6.03 -17.68 16.72
N SER A 213 -6.93 -17.91 15.75
CA SER A 213 -7.28 -19.25 15.25
C SER A 213 -7.59 -19.23 13.76
N LEU A 214 -6.98 -20.15 13.01
CA LEU A 214 -7.22 -20.29 11.56
C LEU A 214 -8.52 -21.03 11.21
N ASN A 215 -9.19 -21.65 12.20
CA ASN A 215 -10.44 -22.39 12.00
C ASN A 215 -11.65 -21.46 11.96
N ALA A 216 -11.61 -20.49 11.04
CA ALA A 216 -12.60 -19.43 10.95
C ALA A 216 -13.90 -19.87 10.25
N PHE A 217 -13.80 -20.69 9.20
CA PHE A 217 -14.93 -21.12 8.38
C PHE A 217 -14.77 -22.57 7.96
N LYS A 218 -15.89 -23.26 7.70
CA LYS A 218 -15.89 -24.69 7.35
C LYS A 218 -15.16 -25.00 6.04
N ASP A 219 -15.15 -24.06 5.10
CA ASP A 219 -14.62 -24.20 3.75
C ASP A 219 -13.28 -23.46 3.55
N VAL A 220 -12.64 -23.02 4.63
CA VAL A 220 -11.32 -22.40 4.59
C VAL A 220 -10.35 -23.31 5.35
N SER A 221 -9.52 -24.02 4.59
CA SER A 221 -8.44 -24.83 5.17
C SER A 221 -7.41 -23.92 5.85
N PRO A 222 -6.83 -24.30 7.01
CA PRO A 222 -5.69 -23.59 7.61
C PRO A 222 -4.47 -23.45 6.68
N ASN A 223 -4.33 -24.33 5.68
CA ASN A 223 -3.26 -24.27 4.67
C ASN A 223 -3.62 -23.40 3.45
N TYR A 224 -4.84 -22.85 3.40
CA TYR A 224 -5.21 -21.92 2.34
C TYR A 224 -4.38 -20.65 2.46
N GLN A 225 -3.86 -20.14 1.34
CA GLN A 225 -2.93 -19.01 1.33
C GLN A 225 -3.43 -17.75 2.04
N PHE A 226 -4.76 -17.55 2.14
CA PHE A 226 -5.38 -16.40 2.82
C PHE A 226 -6.08 -16.79 4.13
N ALA A 227 -5.79 -17.96 4.71
CA ALA A 227 -6.46 -18.45 5.91
C ALA A 227 -6.28 -17.49 7.10
N ASN A 228 -5.05 -17.00 7.32
CA ASN A 228 -4.77 -16.02 8.38
C ASN A 228 -5.52 -14.72 8.15
N ASP A 229 -5.49 -14.18 6.92
CA ASP A 229 -6.16 -12.92 6.60
C ASP A 229 -7.67 -13.00 6.83
N ILE A 230 -8.29 -14.07 6.32
CA ILE A 230 -9.73 -14.33 6.48
C ILE A 230 -10.08 -14.47 7.96
N ALA A 231 -9.29 -15.22 8.72
CA ALA A 231 -9.53 -15.41 10.14
C ALA A 231 -9.36 -14.09 10.93
N ALA A 232 -8.33 -13.31 10.66
CA ALA A 232 -8.03 -12.07 11.37
C ALA A 232 -9.13 -11.02 11.19
N ILE A 233 -9.64 -10.86 9.96
CA ILE A 233 -10.72 -9.89 9.71
C ILE A 233 -12.09 -10.42 10.18
N ARG A 234 -12.28 -11.75 10.28
CA ARG A 234 -13.46 -12.34 10.93
C ARG A 234 -13.44 -12.07 12.43
N GLU A 235 -12.32 -12.33 13.11
CA GLU A 235 -12.14 -12.07 14.54
C GLU A 235 -12.34 -10.58 14.87
N SER A 236 -12.07 -9.70 13.90
CA SER A 236 -12.33 -8.25 14.01
C SER A 236 -13.78 -7.83 13.71
N GLY A 237 -14.68 -8.77 13.41
CA GLY A 237 -16.09 -8.48 13.11
C GLY A 237 -16.34 -7.85 11.74
N ILE A 238 -15.35 -7.80 10.85
CA ILE A 238 -15.48 -7.19 9.52
C ILE A 238 -16.31 -8.09 8.60
N ILE A 239 -16.03 -9.39 8.65
CA ILE A 239 -16.75 -10.42 7.90
C ILE A 239 -17.41 -11.43 8.84
N THR A 240 -18.56 -11.97 8.41
CA THR A 240 -19.32 -12.97 9.17
C THR A 240 -19.47 -14.30 8.44
N GLY A 241 -19.21 -14.35 7.13
CA GLY A 241 -19.51 -15.49 6.27
C GLY A 241 -21.00 -15.63 5.95
N PHE A 242 -21.38 -16.78 5.41
CA PHE A 242 -22.76 -17.14 5.06
C PHE A 242 -23.42 -17.96 6.19
N ALA A 243 -24.76 -18.04 6.15
CA ALA A 243 -25.55 -18.73 7.17
C ALA A 243 -25.23 -20.23 7.31
N ASP A 244 -24.69 -20.86 6.27
CA ASP A 244 -24.24 -22.26 6.27
C ASP A 244 -22.89 -22.48 7.01
N GLY A 245 -22.24 -21.39 7.45
CA GLY A 245 -20.93 -21.38 8.10
C GLY A 245 -19.75 -21.37 7.12
N THR A 246 -20.00 -21.09 5.84
CA THR A 246 -18.96 -20.96 4.80
C THR A 246 -18.54 -19.52 4.57
N PHE A 247 -17.37 -19.32 3.98
CA PHE A 247 -16.88 -18.03 3.51
C PHE A 247 -16.83 -17.92 1.99
N ARG A 248 -16.68 -19.03 1.28
CA ARG A 248 -16.58 -19.15 -0.19
C ARG A 248 -15.40 -18.34 -0.76
N PRO A 249 -14.16 -18.65 -0.34
CA PRO A 249 -12.99 -17.80 -0.63
C PRO A 249 -12.67 -17.67 -2.13
N ASN A 250 -13.02 -18.67 -2.94
CA ASN A 250 -12.76 -18.69 -4.38
C ASN A 250 -13.91 -18.11 -5.21
N SER A 251 -15.04 -17.76 -4.58
CA SER A 251 -16.15 -17.09 -5.28
C SER A 251 -15.84 -15.61 -5.46
N ASN A 252 -16.28 -15.06 -6.60
CA ASN A 252 -16.20 -13.63 -6.86
C ASN A 252 -17.11 -12.87 -5.89
N MET A 253 -16.66 -11.71 -5.46
CA MET A 253 -17.40 -10.84 -4.56
C MET A 253 -18.21 -9.82 -5.36
N THR A 254 -19.44 -9.55 -4.91
CA THR A 254 -20.29 -8.51 -5.49
C THR A 254 -19.90 -7.11 -5.00
N ARG A 255 -20.29 -6.08 -5.75
CA ARG A 255 -20.10 -4.67 -5.36
C ARG A 255 -20.82 -4.33 -4.05
N ALA A 256 -22.00 -4.90 -3.80
CA ALA A 256 -22.71 -4.73 -2.53
C ALA A 256 -21.95 -5.32 -1.34
N GLU A 257 -21.42 -6.53 -1.47
CA GLU A 257 -20.59 -7.16 -0.44
C GLU A 257 -19.32 -6.37 -0.19
N MET A 258 -18.64 -5.92 -1.25
CA MET A 258 -17.48 -5.03 -1.14
C MET A 258 -17.81 -3.78 -0.31
N ALA A 259 -18.89 -3.07 -0.64
CA ALA A 259 -19.26 -1.84 0.08
C ALA A 259 -19.38 -2.09 1.58
N VAL A 260 -20.07 -3.17 1.97
CA VAL A 260 -20.29 -3.51 3.38
C VAL A 260 -18.99 -3.86 4.10
N ILE A 261 -18.13 -4.68 3.49
CA ILE A 261 -16.88 -5.07 4.16
C ILE A 261 -15.91 -3.90 4.24
N ILE A 262 -15.86 -3.02 3.24
CA ILE A 262 -15.01 -1.83 3.25
C ILE A 262 -15.51 -0.84 4.31
N GLN A 263 -16.82 -0.58 4.36
CA GLN A 263 -17.39 0.28 5.39
C GLN A 263 -17.02 -0.20 6.80
N ARG A 264 -17.15 -1.50 7.07
CA ARG A 264 -16.81 -2.10 8.37
C ARG A 264 -15.31 -2.05 8.65
N ALA A 265 -14.48 -2.43 7.67
CA ALA A 265 -13.02 -2.48 7.83
C ALA A 265 -12.43 -1.12 8.22
N PHE A 266 -12.97 -0.04 7.67
CA PHE A 266 -12.49 1.33 7.87
C PHE A 266 -13.38 2.15 8.82
N ASN A 267 -14.35 1.52 9.49
CA ASN A 267 -15.29 2.16 10.42
C ASN A 267 -15.94 3.44 9.85
N LEU A 268 -16.33 3.39 8.57
CA LEU A 268 -16.80 4.57 7.84
C LEU A 268 -18.26 4.91 8.19
N LYS A 269 -18.48 6.17 8.53
CA LYS A 269 -19.80 6.70 8.92
C LYS A 269 -20.51 7.32 7.72
N ASN A 270 -21.80 7.03 7.58
CA ASN A 270 -22.67 7.76 6.66
C ASN A 270 -22.86 9.20 7.19
N LYS A 271 -22.38 10.20 6.46
CA LYS A 271 -22.47 11.63 6.81
C LYS A 271 -23.84 12.24 6.42
N GLY A 272 -24.93 11.60 6.82
CA GLY A 272 -26.28 12.19 6.71
C GLY A 272 -27.03 11.96 5.40
N VAL A 273 -26.66 10.96 4.60
CA VAL A 273 -27.51 10.51 3.48
C VAL A 273 -28.72 9.78 4.06
N THR A 274 -29.90 10.36 3.84
CA THR A 274 -31.19 9.79 4.22
C THR A 274 -31.77 8.93 3.10
N ALA A 275 -32.79 8.14 3.41
CA ALA A 275 -33.57 7.36 2.43
C ALA A 275 -34.17 8.20 1.29
N ALA A 276 -34.24 9.53 1.44
CA ALA A 276 -34.74 10.46 0.42
C ALA A 276 -33.68 10.90 -0.61
N SER A 277 -32.39 10.59 -0.39
CA SER A 277 -31.31 10.95 -1.31
C SER A 277 -31.08 9.83 -2.30
N THR A 278 -31.85 9.81 -3.39
CA THR A 278 -31.65 8.86 -4.49
C THR A 278 -30.47 9.29 -5.34
N VAL A 279 -29.26 8.85 -4.97
CA VAL A 279 -28.04 9.04 -5.77
C VAL A 279 -27.98 8.01 -6.91
N TYR A 280 -28.38 6.78 -6.62
CA TYR A 280 -28.41 5.69 -7.60
C TYR A 280 -29.85 5.30 -7.92
N THR A 281 -30.13 5.10 -9.21
CA THR A 281 -31.44 4.71 -9.72
C THR A 281 -31.76 3.23 -9.47
N ASP A 282 -30.75 2.42 -9.17
CA ASP A 282 -30.83 0.96 -9.02
C ASP A 282 -30.58 0.47 -7.57
N VAL A 283 -30.57 1.37 -6.58
CA VAL A 283 -30.38 1.04 -5.17
C VAL A 283 -31.53 1.61 -4.34
N SER A 284 -32.43 0.74 -3.89
CA SER A 284 -33.54 1.11 -3.01
C SER A 284 -33.04 1.43 -1.59
N PRO A 285 -33.63 2.42 -0.88
CA PRO A 285 -33.34 2.68 0.53
C PRO A 285 -33.51 1.48 1.47
N GLY A 286 -34.38 0.53 1.12
CA GLY A 286 -34.57 -0.71 1.87
C GLY A 286 -33.54 -1.81 1.56
N TYR A 287 -32.60 -1.56 0.65
CA TYR A 287 -31.59 -2.55 0.27
C TYR A 287 -30.59 -2.75 1.41
N TRP A 288 -30.26 -4.02 1.71
CA TRP A 288 -29.43 -4.37 2.88
C TRP A 288 -28.04 -3.70 2.89
N ALA A 289 -27.48 -3.39 1.71
CA ALA A 289 -26.21 -2.70 1.56
C ALA A 289 -26.35 -1.19 1.31
N PHE A 290 -27.56 -0.62 1.35
CA PHE A 290 -27.82 0.78 1.01
C PHE A 290 -26.86 1.74 1.71
N ASN A 291 -26.77 1.67 3.04
CA ASN A 291 -25.89 2.55 3.82
C ASN A 291 -24.43 2.47 3.38
N ALA A 292 -23.92 1.26 3.15
CA ALA A 292 -22.53 1.06 2.75
C ALA A 292 -22.26 1.58 1.33
N ILE A 293 -23.21 1.38 0.42
CA ILE A 293 -23.17 1.90 -0.95
C ILE A 293 -23.13 3.43 -0.95
N MET A 294 -23.96 4.07 -0.12
CA MET A 294 -23.98 5.52 0.02
C MET A 294 -22.66 6.06 0.58
N VAL A 295 -22.03 5.34 1.52
CA VAL A 295 -20.69 5.68 2.01
C VAL A 295 -19.66 5.63 0.87
N MET A 296 -19.68 4.60 0.02
CA MET A 296 -18.75 4.51 -1.12
C MET A 296 -18.86 5.72 -2.05
N HIS A 297 -20.07 6.23 -2.29
CA HIS A 297 -20.28 7.46 -3.05
C HIS A 297 -19.72 8.70 -2.33
N GLN A 298 -20.00 8.85 -1.03
CA GLN A 298 -19.58 10.02 -0.25
C GLN A 298 -18.06 10.20 -0.17
N ILE A 299 -17.31 9.10 -0.13
CA ILE A 299 -15.85 9.12 0.01
C ILE A 299 -15.12 9.11 -1.34
N ASP A 300 -15.85 9.05 -2.46
CA ASP A 300 -15.24 8.81 -3.76
C ASP A 300 -14.43 10.00 -4.28
N THR A 301 -13.12 9.80 -4.41
CA THR A 301 -12.21 10.76 -5.04
C THR A 301 -11.75 10.32 -6.43
N THR A 302 -12.11 9.09 -6.84
CA THR A 302 -11.69 8.48 -8.10
C THR A 302 -12.72 8.62 -9.22
N SER A 303 -13.93 9.08 -8.89
CA SER A 303 -15.14 9.13 -9.74
C SER A 303 -15.73 7.77 -10.15
N ILE A 304 -15.14 6.64 -9.73
CA ILE A 304 -15.61 5.29 -10.08
C ILE A 304 -16.99 4.94 -9.50
N PHE A 305 -17.42 5.67 -8.46
CA PHE A 305 -18.73 5.57 -7.83
C PHE A 305 -19.63 6.78 -8.14
N GLY A 306 -19.25 7.64 -9.10
CA GLY A 306 -19.99 8.87 -9.44
C GLY A 306 -21.17 8.70 -10.43
N GLY A 307 -21.37 7.52 -11.00
CA GLY A 307 -22.45 7.27 -11.98
C GLY A 307 -23.86 7.20 -11.36
N SER A 308 -24.91 7.22 -12.20
CA SER A 308 -26.32 7.13 -11.76
C SER A 308 -26.81 5.71 -11.43
N GLN A 309 -25.97 4.70 -11.66
CA GLN A 309 -26.23 3.30 -11.29
C GLN A 309 -25.05 2.74 -10.51
N TYR A 310 -25.33 2.06 -9.40
CA TYR A 310 -24.29 1.43 -8.59
C TYR A 310 -23.95 0.01 -9.07
N ARG A 311 -24.90 -0.72 -9.65
CA ARG A 311 -24.78 -2.12 -10.11
C ARG A 311 -24.40 -3.08 -8.97
N SER A 312 -25.21 -3.09 -7.92
CA SER A 312 -24.95 -3.78 -6.65
C SER A 312 -24.67 -5.28 -6.77
N SER A 313 -25.33 -5.98 -7.69
CA SER A 313 -25.19 -7.42 -7.93
C SER A 313 -24.00 -7.80 -8.84
N SER A 314 -23.41 -6.84 -9.55
CA SER A 314 -22.23 -7.10 -10.39
C SER A 314 -21.01 -7.41 -9.53
N ASN A 315 -20.06 -8.16 -10.09
CA ASN A 315 -18.79 -8.43 -9.42
C ASN A 315 -18.01 -7.13 -9.18
N ALA A 316 -17.37 -7.03 -8.02
CA ALA A 316 -16.36 -6.00 -7.78
C ALA A 316 -15.09 -6.36 -8.56
N THR A 317 -14.72 -5.50 -9.51
CA THR A 317 -13.48 -5.65 -10.27
C THR A 317 -12.27 -5.20 -9.45
N ARG A 318 -11.07 -5.56 -9.89
CA ARG A 318 -9.81 -5.15 -9.24
C ARG A 318 -9.67 -3.63 -9.17
N ALA A 319 -10.07 -2.92 -10.23
CA ALA A 319 -10.11 -1.46 -10.24
C ALA A 319 -11.09 -0.90 -9.21
N VAL A 320 -12.32 -1.39 -9.22
CA VAL A 320 -13.38 -0.95 -8.28
C VAL A 320 -12.97 -1.19 -6.83
N PHE A 321 -12.43 -2.37 -6.54
CA PHE A 321 -11.99 -2.73 -5.20
C PHE A 321 -10.81 -1.86 -4.73
N SER A 322 -9.84 -1.60 -5.62
CA SER A 322 -8.70 -0.74 -5.34
C SER A 322 -9.13 0.70 -5.05
N ALA A 323 -10.04 1.25 -5.85
CA ALA A 323 -10.59 2.58 -5.61
C ALA A 323 -11.32 2.67 -4.27
N ALA A 324 -12.11 1.65 -3.90
CA ALA A 324 -12.79 1.60 -2.60
C ALA A 324 -11.81 1.65 -1.42
N ILE A 325 -10.73 0.85 -1.46
CA ILE A 325 -9.68 0.84 -0.42
C ILE A 325 -8.98 2.21 -0.36
N TYR A 326 -8.54 2.73 -1.51
CA TYR A 326 -7.85 4.02 -1.59
C TYR A 326 -8.68 5.18 -1.03
N ASN A 327 -9.93 5.29 -1.46
CA ASN A 327 -10.87 6.31 -0.97
C ASN A 327 -11.09 6.18 0.54
N SER A 328 -11.18 4.94 1.05
CA SER A 328 -11.39 4.69 2.48
C SER A 328 -10.19 5.11 3.32
N MET A 329 -8.97 4.76 2.90
CA MET A 329 -7.73 5.15 3.59
C MET A 329 -7.58 6.66 3.71
N ASN A 330 -8.02 7.42 2.71
CA ASN A 330 -7.95 8.88 2.70
C ASN A 330 -9.04 9.56 3.55
N ASN A 331 -10.09 8.83 3.94
CA ASN A 331 -11.24 9.36 4.68
C ASN A 331 -11.36 8.83 6.12
N SER A 332 -10.48 7.91 6.55
CA SER A 332 -10.55 7.25 7.86
C SER A 332 -9.78 7.99 8.99
N ARG A 333 -9.64 9.31 8.90
CA ARG A 333 -8.97 10.14 9.92
C ARG A 333 -9.97 10.84 10.84
#